data_AF-A0A6J6NB11-F1
#
_entry.id   AF-A0A6J6NB11-F1
#
_cell.length_a   1.000
_cell.length_b   1.000
_cell.length_c   1.000
_cell.angle_alpha   90.00
_cell.angle_beta   90.00
_cell.angle_gamma   90.00
#
_symmetry.space_group_name_H-M   'P 1'
#
loop_
_entity.id
_entity.type
_entity.pdbx_description
1 polymer ?
#
loop_
_entity_poly.entity_id
_entity_poly.type
_entity_poly.pdbx_seq_one_letter_code
_entity_poly.pdbx_strand_id
1 'polypeptide(L)'
;MRAFLQRSEVRLSTIHRVAQALLGGSALILLMPLFLRDAFPKMMTILMSLYDSHQSVVATVALGIAATLVILLPVPAIYLLVGDLLAFYFTSNTFGAHPESPDESKRVMFNPRFIIPGLGFNNDELSADTERLLADGRDDEWTRGLLVPLSTDDNGWRDRFDTRTHDVWGVLAEEGLAGDSERVRQAFRLAGLNRDRTLAHDVARTEALMARHVLAIRTLVLRYAKALLLLVATTVVTLAASGLVDQAVREDPSNGKFIGGFPFRFVFLVSVVYAFWAPMAARSVTSPLRMIQRSTPGVGQHRDVHLDKTSNQFETATVFVTLMVLIAANTAAIVAGVTAGGGAGLAAGIAVAVVTTGAWLLALNDFSASPRDTVSALGLLLRGYDGPAPASVVARARALRAQAVENKAR
;
A
#
# COMPACT_ATOMS: atom_id res chain seq x y z
N MET A 1 -0.13 -29.18 -22.26
CA MET A 1 0.06 -28.62 -20.90
C MET A 1 1.38 -27.85 -20.77
N ARG A 2 2.55 -28.43 -21.07
CA ARG A 2 3.85 -27.71 -21.03
C ARG A 2 3.89 -26.38 -21.80
N ALA A 3 3.37 -26.34 -23.03
CA ALA A 3 3.29 -25.10 -23.81
C ALA A 3 2.42 -24.02 -23.16
N PHE A 4 1.42 -24.40 -22.35
CA PHE A 4 0.63 -23.44 -21.57
C PHE A 4 1.42 -22.88 -20.38
N LEU A 5 2.19 -23.73 -19.68
CA LEU A 5 3.09 -23.30 -18.59
C LEU A 5 4.12 -22.29 -19.11
N GLN A 6 4.81 -22.60 -20.22
CA GLN A 6 5.77 -21.69 -20.85
C GLN A 6 5.16 -20.33 -21.22
N ARG A 7 3.97 -20.31 -21.82
CA ARG A 7 3.27 -19.04 -22.11
C ARG A 7 2.88 -18.29 -20.85
N SER A 8 2.51 -19.00 -19.80
CA SER A 8 2.16 -18.41 -18.52
C SER A 8 3.37 -17.78 -17.83
N GLU A 9 4.55 -18.41 -17.89
CA GLU A 9 5.80 -17.84 -17.39
C GLU A 9 6.16 -16.54 -18.11
N VAL A 10 6.04 -16.49 -19.43
CA VAL A 10 6.29 -15.27 -20.21
C VAL A 10 5.35 -14.15 -19.78
N ARG A 11 4.04 -14.45 -19.65
CA ARG A 11 3.05 -13.46 -19.18
C ARG A 11 3.34 -12.99 -17.76
N LEU A 12 3.70 -13.92 -16.86
CA LEU A 12 4.03 -13.60 -15.49
C LEU A 12 5.29 -12.72 -15.41
N SER A 13 6.31 -13.02 -16.23
CA SER A 13 7.50 -12.17 -16.37
C SER A 13 7.13 -10.76 -16.82
N THR A 14 6.23 -10.61 -17.80
CA THR A 14 5.74 -9.30 -18.23
C THR A 14 5.03 -8.55 -17.08
N ILE A 15 4.15 -9.21 -16.34
CA ILE A 15 3.45 -8.64 -15.18
C ILE A 15 4.47 -8.16 -14.13
N HIS A 16 5.50 -8.96 -13.85
CA HIS A 16 6.55 -8.63 -12.89
C HIS A 16 7.39 -7.44 -13.35
N ARG A 17 7.71 -7.34 -14.64
CA ARG A 17 8.40 -6.17 -15.20
C ARG A 17 7.56 -4.91 -15.07
N VAL A 18 6.24 -5.00 -15.26
CA VAL A 18 5.33 -3.86 -15.03
C VAL A 18 5.35 -3.44 -13.56
N ALA A 19 5.23 -4.39 -12.62
CA ALA A 19 5.32 -4.10 -11.19
C ALA A 19 6.67 -3.46 -10.81
N GLN A 20 7.78 -3.98 -11.34
CA GLN A 20 9.11 -3.43 -11.15
C GLN A 20 9.26 -2.04 -11.77
N ALA A 21 8.69 -1.78 -12.95
CA ALA A 21 8.73 -0.46 -13.58
C ALA A 21 7.95 0.60 -12.79
N LEU A 22 6.84 0.22 -12.13
CA LEU A 22 6.10 1.12 -11.25
C LEU A 22 6.93 1.49 -10.01
N LEU A 23 7.67 0.53 -9.44
CA LEU A 23 8.55 0.77 -8.30
C LEU A 23 9.82 1.53 -8.64
N GLY A 24 10.51 1.05 -9.68
CA GLY A 24 11.77 1.59 -10.18
C GLY A 24 11.59 2.89 -10.96
N GLY A 25 10.35 3.19 -11.38
CA GLY A 25 9.89 4.46 -11.96
C GLY A 25 9.91 5.57 -10.93
N SER A 26 11.15 5.91 -10.54
CA SER A 26 11.73 7.04 -9.84
C SER A 26 10.88 8.23 -9.41
N ALA A 27 9.74 8.55 -10.03
CA ALA A 27 8.97 9.76 -9.70
C ALA A 27 8.63 9.85 -8.20
N LEU A 28 8.18 8.75 -7.58
CA LEU A 28 7.78 8.76 -6.18
C LEU A 28 8.98 8.86 -5.21
N ILE A 29 10.09 8.20 -5.54
CA ILE A 29 11.34 8.24 -4.76
C ILE A 29 12.09 9.56 -4.96
N LEU A 30 12.05 10.15 -6.16
CA LEU A 30 12.72 11.41 -6.49
C LEU A 30 12.02 12.62 -5.88
N LEU A 31 10.69 12.60 -5.79
CA LEU A 31 9.93 13.71 -5.22
C LEU A 31 10.06 13.78 -3.69
N MET A 32 10.36 12.67 -3.02
CA MET A 32 10.43 12.62 -1.55
C MET A 32 11.58 13.46 -0.97
N PRO A 33 12.83 13.42 -1.46
CA PRO A 33 13.90 14.30 -0.99
C PRO A 33 13.60 15.78 -1.23
N LEU A 34 13.08 16.14 -2.41
CA LEU A 34 12.71 17.51 -2.74
C LEU A 34 11.66 18.04 -1.74
N PHE A 35 10.68 17.19 -1.44
CA PHE A 35 9.63 17.48 -0.48
C PHE A 35 10.16 17.64 0.95
N LEU A 36 10.95 16.69 1.45
CA LEU A 36 11.44 16.70 2.83
C LEU A 36 12.47 17.80 3.10
N ARG A 37 13.33 18.10 2.12
CA ARG A 37 14.41 19.08 2.28
C ARG A 37 13.88 20.51 2.39
N ASP A 38 12.86 20.86 1.60
CA ASP A 38 12.44 22.25 1.44
C ASP A 38 11.14 22.57 2.16
N ALA A 39 10.11 21.70 2.06
CA ALA A 39 8.79 22.02 2.59
C ALA A 39 8.75 21.99 4.12
N PHE A 40 9.35 20.96 4.73
CA PHE A 40 9.23 20.74 6.16
C PHE A 40 9.92 21.84 6.99
N PRO A 41 11.20 22.22 6.73
CA PRO A 41 11.84 23.29 7.49
C PRO A 41 11.12 24.64 7.36
N LYS A 42 10.64 24.98 6.17
CA LYS A 42 9.96 26.25 5.91
C LYS A 42 8.62 26.34 6.62
N MET A 43 7.85 25.25 6.66
CA MET A 43 6.62 25.22 7.44
C MET A 43 6.89 25.32 8.94
N MET A 44 7.93 24.65 9.44
CA MET A 44 8.34 24.79 10.83
C MET A 44 8.75 26.23 11.16
N THR A 45 9.46 26.92 10.26
CA THR A 45 9.78 28.34 10.43
C THR A 45 8.54 29.19 10.65
N ILE A 46 7.52 29.08 9.77
CA ILE A 46 6.28 29.85 9.96
C ILE A 46 5.64 29.53 11.31
N LEU A 47 5.47 28.25 11.63
CA LEU A 47 4.75 27.83 12.83
C LEU A 47 5.47 28.29 14.11
N MET A 48 6.79 28.19 14.16
CA MET A 48 7.60 28.70 15.27
C MET A 48 7.48 30.22 15.37
N SER A 49 7.61 30.95 14.26
CA SER A 49 7.48 32.42 14.27
C SER A 49 6.10 32.89 14.72
N LEU A 50 5.03 32.20 14.31
CA LEU A 50 3.67 32.48 14.76
C LEU A 50 3.48 32.21 16.26
N TYR A 51 4.08 31.12 16.76
CA TYR A 51 4.00 30.72 18.16
C TYR A 51 4.79 31.68 19.07
N ASP A 52 6.05 31.93 18.75
CA ASP A 52 6.97 32.75 19.55
C ASP A 52 6.49 34.20 19.65
N SER A 53 5.80 34.69 18.61
CA SER A 53 5.27 36.04 18.56
C SER A 53 3.89 36.18 19.21
N HIS A 54 3.39 35.12 19.83
CA HIS A 54 2.06 35.06 20.46
C HIS A 54 0.94 35.59 19.55
N GLN A 55 1.05 35.36 18.24
CA GLN A 55 0.01 35.73 17.28
C GLN A 55 -1.24 34.85 17.47
N SER A 56 -2.30 35.13 16.72
CA SER A 56 -3.58 34.43 16.83
C SER A 56 -3.42 32.91 16.91
N VAL A 57 -3.68 32.35 18.10
CA VAL A 57 -3.59 30.91 18.37
C VAL A 57 -4.43 30.11 17.39
N VAL A 58 -5.60 30.63 17.01
CA VAL A 58 -6.50 30.00 16.04
C VAL A 58 -5.84 29.88 14.67
N ALA A 59 -5.19 30.94 14.16
CA ALA A 59 -4.52 30.89 12.87
C ALA A 59 -3.31 29.95 12.91
N THR A 60 -2.53 29.97 13.99
CA THR A 60 -1.35 29.11 14.17
C THR A 60 -1.74 27.63 14.20
N VAL A 61 -2.72 27.27 15.03
CA VAL A 61 -3.20 25.88 15.16
C VAL A 61 -3.84 25.40 13.86
N ALA A 62 -4.69 26.22 13.23
CA ALA A 62 -5.36 25.85 12.00
C ALA A 62 -4.37 25.67 10.83
N LEU A 63 -3.40 26.58 10.68
CA LEU A 63 -2.35 26.42 9.68
C LEU A 63 -1.46 25.21 9.98
N GLY A 64 -1.12 24.98 11.26
CA GLY A 64 -0.37 23.81 11.70
C GLY A 64 -1.04 22.50 11.33
N ILE A 65 -2.34 22.36 11.62
CA ILE A 65 -3.14 21.18 11.24
C ILE A 65 -3.13 21.00 9.72
N ALA A 66 -3.38 22.07 8.95
CA ALA A 66 -3.39 22.02 7.49
C ALA A 66 -2.03 21.55 6.95
N ALA A 67 -0.94 22.20 7.35
CA ALA A 67 0.42 21.86 6.92
C ALA A 67 0.79 20.43 7.31
N THR A 68 0.56 20.02 8.56
CA THR A 68 0.87 18.67 9.04
C THR A 68 0.12 17.60 8.25
N LEU A 69 -1.19 17.77 8.03
CA LEU A 69 -1.99 16.80 7.29
C LEU A 69 -1.59 16.73 5.80
N VAL A 70 -1.34 17.87 5.16
CA VAL A 70 -0.84 17.91 3.77
C VAL A 70 0.49 17.18 3.65
N ILE A 71 1.37 17.38 4.63
CA ILE A 71 2.72 16.82 4.61
C ILE A 71 2.73 15.32 4.91
N LEU A 72 1.91 14.89 5.87
CA LEU A 72 1.88 13.49 6.30
C LEU A 72 1.07 12.60 5.37
N LEU A 73 0.05 13.12 4.68
CA LEU A 73 -0.86 12.29 3.87
C LEU A 73 -0.19 11.43 2.78
N PRO A 74 0.89 11.86 2.09
CA PRO A 74 1.60 10.97 1.17
C PRO A 74 2.24 9.75 1.85
N VAL A 75 2.66 9.84 3.12
CA VAL A 75 3.32 8.75 3.85
C VAL A 75 2.46 7.46 3.93
N PRO A 76 1.20 7.49 4.42
CA PRO A 76 0.34 6.31 4.42
C PRO A 76 0.00 5.83 3.00
N ALA A 77 -0.05 6.72 2.00
CA ALA A 77 -0.25 6.30 0.61
C ALA A 77 0.90 5.41 0.12
N ILE A 78 2.14 5.79 0.43
CA ILE A 78 3.34 5.02 0.12
C ILE A 78 3.39 3.73 0.95
N TYR A 79 3.08 3.81 2.24
CA TYR A 79 3.03 2.63 3.11
C TYR A 79 2.05 1.57 2.59
N LEU A 80 0.83 1.98 2.20
CA LEU A 80 -0.17 1.08 1.63
C LEU A 80 0.23 0.53 0.26
N LEU A 81 0.98 1.30 -0.54
CA LEU A 81 1.55 0.83 -1.80
C LEU A 81 2.62 -0.25 -1.57
N VAL A 82 3.50 -0.06 -0.57
CA VAL A 82 4.49 -1.07 -0.17
C VAL A 82 3.79 -2.33 0.37
N GLY A 83 2.71 -2.16 1.14
CA GLY A 83 1.88 -3.28 1.60
C GLY A 83 1.29 -4.10 0.45
N ASP A 84 0.70 -3.44 -0.55
CA ASP A 84 0.18 -4.12 -1.74
C ASP A 84 1.29 -4.83 -2.53
N LEU A 85 2.49 -4.25 -2.56
CA LEU A 85 3.64 -4.85 -3.20
C LEU A 85 4.12 -6.12 -2.48
N LEU A 86 4.19 -6.08 -1.15
CA LEU A 86 4.50 -7.26 -0.36
C LEU A 86 3.46 -8.35 -0.57
N ALA A 87 2.17 -8.00 -0.62
CA ALA A 87 1.09 -8.96 -0.92
C ALA A 87 1.12 -9.50 -2.36
N PHE A 88 1.70 -8.72 -3.29
CA PHE A 88 1.93 -9.13 -4.67
C PHE A 88 3.05 -10.17 -4.77
N TYR A 89 4.19 -9.97 -4.09
CA TYR A 89 5.34 -10.88 -4.16
C TYR A 89 5.32 -12.02 -3.16
N PHE A 90 4.65 -11.87 -2.02
CA PHE A 90 4.71 -12.81 -0.92
C PHE A 90 3.36 -13.45 -0.61
N THR A 91 3.44 -14.62 0.02
CA THR A 91 2.27 -15.36 0.51
C THR A 91 2.62 -16.06 1.81
N SER A 92 1.65 -16.16 2.72
CA SER A 92 1.79 -16.87 4.00
C SER A 92 1.54 -18.37 3.90
N ASN A 93 0.86 -18.82 2.83
CA ASN A 93 0.53 -20.22 2.65
C ASN A 93 1.78 -21.06 2.36
N THR A 94 2.12 -21.97 3.26
CA THR A 94 3.12 -23.01 3.05
C THR A 94 2.44 -24.29 2.54
N PHE A 95 2.90 -24.86 1.43
CA PHE A 95 2.27 -26.06 0.87
C PHE A 95 2.42 -27.26 1.82
N GLY A 96 1.30 -27.90 2.15
CA GLY A 96 1.25 -29.09 2.99
C GLY A 96 1.59 -28.83 4.47
N ALA A 97 1.45 -27.59 4.95
CA ALA A 97 1.49 -27.25 6.37
C ALA A 97 0.06 -27.11 6.97
N HIS A 98 -0.95 -27.69 6.30
CA HIS A 98 -2.30 -27.73 6.82
C HIS A 98 -2.43 -28.87 7.82
N PRO A 99 -3.08 -28.66 8.98
CA PRO A 99 -3.38 -29.75 9.90
C PRO A 99 -4.27 -30.77 9.17
N GLU A 100 -3.93 -32.05 9.27
CA GLU A 100 -4.66 -33.13 8.59
C GLU A 100 -6.00 -33.42 9.29
N SER A 101 -6.16 -32.96 10.54
CA SER A 101 -7.36 -33.09 11.36
C SER A 101 -7.68 -31.79 12.13
N PRO A 102 -8.96 -31.43 12.33
CA PRO A 102 -9.37 -30.31 13.18
C PRO A 102 -8.87 -30.39 14.64
N ASP A 103 -8.59 -31.60 15.13
CA ASP A 103 -8.10 -31.87 16.49
C ASP A 103 -6.56 -31.79 16.60
N GLU A 104 -5.84 -31.63 15.49
CA GLU A 104 -4.38 -31.45 15.53
C GLU A 104 -4.05 -30.00 15.91
N SER A 105 -3.60 -29.79 17.16
CA SER A 105 -3.14 -28.49 17.67
C SER A 105 -1.82 -28.02 17.04
N LYS A 106 -1.48 -28.44 15.82
CA LYS A 106 -0.31 -27.95 15.09
C LYS A 106 -0.54 -26.48 14.80
N ARG A 107 0.20 -25.63 15.53
CA ARG A 107 0.19 -24.18 15.34
C ARG A 107 0.67 -23.89 13.92
N VAL A 108 -0.25 -23.52 13.03
CA VAL A 108 0.10 -23.11 11.66
C VAL A 108 1.09 -21.94 11.74
N MET A 109 2.36 -22.19 11.43
CA MET A 109 3.41 -21.19 11.52
C MET A 109 3.32 -20.25 10.31
N PHE A 110 3.36 -18.93 10.58
CA PHE A 110 3.48 -17.93 9.54
C PHE A 110 4.88 -18.01 8.89
N ASN A 111 4.92 -18.35 7.60
CA ASN A 111 6.16 -18.49 6.86
C ASN A 111 6.07 -17.71 5.53
N PRO A 112 6.56 -16.47 5.49
CA PRO A 112 6.48 -15.66 4.28
C PRO A 112 7.39 -16.25 3.21
N ARG A 113 6.82 -16.54 2.04
CA ARG A 113 7.57 -17.03 0.89
C ARG A 113 7.23 -16.24 -0.36
N PHE A 114 8.15 -16.24 -1.32
CA PHE A 114 7.84 -15.75 -2.66
C PHE A 114 6.70 -16.55 -3.27
N ILE A 115 5.79 -15.83 -3.91
CA ILE A 115 4.57 -16.38 -4.50
C ILE A 115 4.87 -17.22 -5.74
N ILE A 116 5.90 -16.86 -6.50
CA ILE A 116 6.37 -17.62 -7.66
C ILE A 116 7.18 -18.80 -7.13
N PRO A 117 6.67 -20.04 -7.26
CA PRO A 117 7.42 -21.20 -6.87
C PRO A 117 8.53 -21.47 -7.89
N GLY A 118 9.53 -22.26 -7.49
CA GLY A 118 10.44 -22.84 -8.45
C GLY A 118 9.73 -23.78 -9.44
N LEU A 119 10.37 -24.03 -10.58
CA LEU A 119 9.91 -24.99 -11.58
C LEU A 119 10.65 -26.32 -11.42
N GLY A 120 9.90 -27.42 -11.36
CA GLY A 120 10.44 -28.77 -11.19
C GLY A 120 9.83 -29.71 -12.21
N PHE A 121 10.50 -30.83 -12.45
CA PHE A 121 9.91 -31.92 -13.24
C PHE A 121 8.77 -32.59 -12.47
N ASN A 122 7.68 -32.87 -13.18
CA ASN A 122 6.53 -33.59 -12.64
C ASN A 122 6.74 -35.10 -12.69
N ASN A 123 6.39 -35.81 -11.62
CA ASN A 123 6.63 -37.25 -11.49
C ASN A 123 5.88 -38.08 -12.55
N ASP A 124 4.73 -37.61 -13.03
CA ASP A 124 3.93 -38.30 -14.06
C ASP A 124 4.55 -38.18 -15.48
N GLU A 125 5.60 -37.38 -15.65
CA GLU A 125 6.33 -37.24 -16.91
C GLU A 125 7.71 -37.92 -16.90
N LEU A 126 8.13 -38.48 -15.75
CA LEU A 126 9.41 -39.14 -15.60
C LEU A 126 9.25 -40.65 -15.77
N SER A 127 10.13 -41.25 -16.57
CA SER A 127 10.33 -42.70 -16.51
C SER A 127 11.04 -43.06 -15.20
N ALA A 128 10.88 -44.29 -14.72
CA ALA A 128 11.56 -44.75 -13.50
C ALA A 128 13.09 -44.55 -13.54
N ASP A 129 13.70 -44.70 -14.72
CA ASP A 129 15.13 -44.46 -14.89
C ASP A 129 15.48 -42.96 -14.82
N THR A 130 14.69 -42.10 -15.47
CA THR A 130 14.91 -40.64 -15.42
C THR A 130 14.66 -40.07 -14.02
N GLU A 131 13.69 -40.61 -13.30
CA GLU A 131 13.43 -40.25 -11.90
C GLU A 131 14.65 -40.55 -11.02
N ARG A 132 15.25 -41.73 -11.19
CA ARG A 132 16.49 -42.10 -10.48
C ARG A 132 17.64 -41.18 -10.85
N LEU A 133 17.90 -40.95 -12.14
CA LEU A 133 18.97 -40.04 -12.59
C LEU A 133 18.79 -38.61 -12.06
N LEU A 134 17.55 -38.12 -11.99
CA LEU A 134 17.24 -36.81 -11.43
C LEU A 134 17.41 -36.78 -9.90
N ALA A 135 17.09 -37.87 -9.20
CA ALA A 135 17.35 -38.00 -7.77
C ALA A 135 18.87 -38.00 -7.49
N ASP A 136 19.63 -38.82 -8.21
CA ASP A 136 21.08 -38.90 -8.10
C ASP A 136 21.73 -37.53 -8.38
N GLY A 137 21.30 -36.83 -9.43
CA GLY A 137 21.83 -35.49 -9.75
C GLY A 137 21.45 -34.40 -8.76
N ARG A 138 20.35 -34.57 -7.99
CA ARG A 138 19.97 -33.65 -6.90
C ARG A 138 20.77 -33.93 -5.63
N ASP A 139 21.13 -35.18 -5.40
CA ASP A 139 21.92 -35.61 -4.26
C ASP A 139 23.44 -35.47 -4.51
N ASP A 140 23.85 -35.20 -5.75
CA ASP A 140 25.23 -34.83 -6.09
C ASP A 140 25.76 -33.68 -5.22
N GLU A 141 27.05 -33.76 -4.87
CA GLU A 141 27.70 -32.83 -3.93
C GLU A 141 27.59 -31.37 -4.39
N TRP A 142 27.76 -31.11 -5.69
CA TRP A 142 27.67 -29.77 -6.24
C TRP A 142 26.25 -29.21 -6.13
N THR A 143 25.24 -29.99 -6.52
CA THR A 143 23.84 -29.56 -6.47
C THR A 143 23.38 -29.34 -5.03
N ARG A 144 23.76 -30.24 -4.12
CA ARG A 144 23.47 -30.14 -2.69
C ARG A 144 24.08 -28.88 -2.08
N GLY A 145 25.33 -28.59 -2.45
CA GLY A 145 26.08 -27.40 -2.00
C GLY A 145 25.43 -26.06 -2.35
N LEU A 146 24.51 -26.01 -3.33
CA LEU A 146 23.75 -24.81 -3.67
C LEU A 146 22.67 -24.46 -2.63
N LEU A 147 22.15 -25.46 -1.92
CA LEU A 147 21.01 -25.32 -1.01
C LEU A 147 21.39 -25.57 0.45
N VAL A 148 22.40 -26.40 0.69
CA VAL A 148 22.91 -26.75 2.03
C VAL A 148 24.41 -26.45 2.07
N PRO A 149 24.89 -25.71 3.08
CA PRO A 149 26.33 -25.44 3.23
C PRO A 149 27.15 -26.74 3.29
N LEU A 150 28.21 -26.82 2.48
CA LEU A 150 29.10 -27.99 2.43
C LEU A 150 29.87 -28.20 3.75
N SER A 151 30.25 -27.11 4.41
CA SER A 151 30.95 -27.14 5.69
C SER A 151 30.02 -27.59 6.82
N THR A 152 30.54 -28.39 7.76
CA THR A 152 29.89 -28.67 9.05
C THR A 152 30.02 -27.49 10.02
N ASP A 153 31.03 -26.64 9.85
CA ASP A 153 31.10 -25.33 10.49
C ASP A 153 30.25 -24.33 9.67
N ASP A 154 28.94 -24.39 9.88
CA ASP A 154 27.93 -23.63 9.12
C ASP A 154 27.31 -22.47 9.93
N ASN A 155 27.94 -22.11 11.06
CA ASN A 155 27.43 -21.13 12.02
C ASN A 155 25.98 -21.42 12.46
N GLY A 156 25.63 -22.68 12.69
CA GLY A 156 24.31 -23.13 13.14
C GLY A 156 23.23 -23.02 12.06
N TRP A 157 23.61 -23.11 10.78
CA TRP A 157 22.65 -23.07 9.67
C TRP A 157 21.73 -24.29 9.70
N ARG A 158 22.27 -25.50 9.86
CA ARG A 158 21.49 -26.74 9.94
C ARG A 158 20.48 -26.69 11.08
N ASP A 159 20.91 -26.31 12.28
CA ASP A 159 20.02 -26.20 13.44
C ASP A 159 18.86 -25.23 13.21
N ARG A 160 19.15 -24.04 12.65
CA ARG A 160 18.11 -23.06 12.31
C ARG A 160 17.16 -23.57 11.22
N PHE A 161 17.70 -24.25 10.23
CA PHE A 161 16.92 -24.81 9.12
C PHE A 161 16.01 -25.94 9.61
N ASP A 162 16.56 -26.88 10.37
CA ASP A 162 15.85 -28.04 10.91
C ASP A 162 14.78 -27.63 11.92
N THR A 163 15.07 -26.64 12.78
CA THR A 163 14.06 -26.02 13.66
C THR A 163 12.89 -25.48 12.84
N ARG A 164 13.19 -24.75 11.77
CA ARG A 164 12.14 -24.19 10.89
C ARG A 164 11.34 -25.27 10.16
N THR A 165 11.98 -26.31 9.63
CA THR A 165 11.26 -27.39 8.92
C THR A 165 10.42 -28.22 9.87
N HIS A 166 10.91 -28.44 11.09
CA HIS A 166 10.17 -29.09 12.15
C HIS A 166 8.94 -28.26 12.54
N ASP A 167 9.09 -26.96 12.74
CA ASP A 167 7.97 -26.09 13.11
C ASP A 167 6.91 -25.96 12.01
N VAL A 168 7.32 -26.01 10.74
CA VAL A 168 6.42 -25.84 9.59
C VAL A 168 5.73 -27.15 9.19
N TRP A 169 6.45 -28.27 9.20
CA TRP A 169 5.97 -29.55 8.67
C TRP A 169 6.09 -30.73 9.64
N GLY A 170 6.66 -30.55 10.82
CA GLY A 170 6.97 -31.64 11.75
C GLY A 170 8.08 -32.55 11.26
N VAL A 171 8.90 -32.11 10.29
CA VAL A 171 9.99 -32.90 9.71
C VAL A 171 11.31 -32.50 10.35
N LEU A 172 11.98 -33.47 10.97
CA LEU A 172 13.31 -33.34 11.53
C LEU A 172 14.29 -34.19 10.71
N ALA A 173 15.35 -33.57 10.20
CA ALA A 173 16.42 -34.27 9.49
C ALA A 173 17.39 -34.94 10.48
N GLU A 174 18.11 -35.96 10.04
CA GLU A 174 19.19 -36.56 10.83
C GLU A 174 20.31 -35.55 11.10
N GLU A 175 20.99 -35.69 12.25
CA GLU A 175 22.08 -34.78 12.63
C GLU A 175 23.27 -34.87 11.67
N GLY A 176 23.98 -33.75 11.52
CA GLY A 176 25.17 -33.67 10.67
C GLY A 176 24.88 -33.91 9.18
N LEU A 177 25.88 -34.43 8.46
CA LEU A 177 25.82 -34.60 7.00
C LEU A 177 24.78 -35.65 6.55
N ALA A 178 24.40 -36.59 7.42
CA ALA A 178 23.46 -37.65 7.09
C ALA A 178 22.06 -37.11 6.75
N GLY A 179 21.65 -36.00 7.37
CA GLY A 179 20.36 -35.35 7.08
C GLY A 179 20.35 -34.44 5.86
N ASP A 180 21.47 -34.21 5.17
CA ASP A 180 21.55 -33.15 4.15
C ASP A 180 20.64 -33.42 2.94
N SER A 181 20.42 -34.67 2.55
CA SER A 181 19.47 -35.02 1.48
C SER A 181 18.03 -34.64 1.84
N GLU A 182 17.65 -34.79 3.11
CA GLU A 182 16.34 -34.34 3.59
C GLU A 182 16.27 -32.81 3.64
N ARG A 183 17.34 -32.14 4.06
CA ARG A 183 17.41 -30.67 4.03
C ARG A 183 17.27 -30.09 2.62
N VAL A 184 17.91 -30.71 1.62
CA VAL A 184 17.71 -30.36 0.20
C VAL A 184 16.25 -30.53 -0.21
N ARG A 185 15.63 -31.64 0.16
CA ARG A 185 14.21 -31.90 -0.13
C ARG A 185 13.30 -30.83 0.48
N GLN A 186 13.54 -30.46 1.74
CA GLN A 186 12.78 -29.42 2.42
C GLN A 186 13.07 -28.02 1.85
N ALA A 187 14.29 -27.74 1.38
CA ALA A 187 14.63 -26.48 0.71
C ALA A 187 13.85 -26.32 -0.61
N PHE A 188 13.75 -27.39 -1.40
CA PHE A 188 12.86 -27.42 -2.57
C PHE A 188 11.39 -27.19 -2.17
N ARG A 189 10.91 -27.83 -1.10
CA ARG A 189 9.54 -27.64 -0.59
C ARG A 189 9.27 -26.20 -0.15
N LEU A 190 10.24 -25.54 0.50
CA LEU A 190 10.19 -24.12 0.87
C LEU A 190 10.11 -23.23 -0.38
N ALA A 191 10.85 -23.57 -1.43
CA ALA A 191 10.78 -22.93 -2.74
C ALA A 191 9.48 -23.25 -3.52
N GLY A 192 8.56 -24.03 -2.94
CA GLY A 192 7.25 -24.36 -3.53
C GLY A 192 7.29 -25.47 -4.57
N LEU A 193 8.41 -26.20 -4.66
CA LEU A 193 8.58 -27.41 -5.45
C LEU A 193 8.16 -28.61 -4.60
N ASN A 194 7.11 -29.32 -5.02
CA ASN A 194 6.71 -30.57 -4.35
C ASN A 194 6.75 -31.72 -5.35
N ARG A 195 7.34 -32.86 -4.95
CA ARG A 195 7.51 -34.03 -5.83
C ARG A 195 6.16 -34.68 -6.17
N ASP A 196 5.17 -34.63 -5.29
CA ASP A 196 3.91 -35.36 -5.46
C ASP A 196 2.91 -34.72 -6.44
N ARG A 197 3.36 -33.80 -7.32
CA ARG A 197 2.46 -33.06 -8.23
C ARG A 197 2.60 -33.54 -9.66
N THR A 198 1.45 -33.89 -10.24
CA THR A 198 1.33 -34.15 -11.67
C THR A 198 1.39 -32.85 -12.47
N LEU A 199 1.70 -32.95 -13.76
CA LEU A 199 1.71 -31.81 -14.68
C LEU A 199 0.37 -31.05 -14.67
N ALA A 200 -0.74 -31.78 -14.56
CA ALA A 200 -2.08 -31.20 -14.49
C ALA A 200 -2.27 -30.32 -13.24
N HIS A 201 -1.76 -30.76 -12.08
CA HIS A 201 -1.81 -29.97 -10.84
C HIS A 201 -0.98 -28.69 -10.95
N ASP A 202 0.18 -28.74 -11.60
CA ASP A 202 1.01 -27.55 -11.81
C ASP A 202 0.40 -26.57 -12.81
N VAL A 203 -0.28 -27.05 -13.84
CA VAL A 203 -1.08 -26.21 -14.74
C VAL A 203 -2.20 -25.50 -14.00
N ALA A 204 -3.03 -26.23 -13.23
CA ALA A 204 -4.13 -25.64 -12.47
C ALA A 204 -3.61 -24.62 -11.43
N ARG A 205 -2.51 -24.94 -10.75
CA ARG A 205 -1.83 -24.00 -9.84
C ARG A 205 -1.39 -22.74 -10.59
N THR A 206 -0.76 -22.88 -11.74
CA THR A 206 -0.23 -21.76 -12.53
C THR A 206 -1.36 -20.87 -13.06
N GLU A 207 -2.49 -21.46 -13.45
CA GLU A 207 -3.70 -20.73 -13.80
C GLU A 207 -4.24 -19.91 -12.61
N ALA A 208 -4.35 -20.53 -11.43
CA ALA A 208 -4.76 -19.83 -10.21
C ALA A 208 -3.77 -18.71 -9.81
N LEU A 209 -2.47 -18.96 -9.95
CA LEU A 209 -1.43 -17.95 -9.73
C LEU A 209 -1.56 -16.80 -10.73
N MET A 210 -1.78 -17.07 -12.01
CA MET A 210 -1.98 -16.06 -13.03
C MET A 210 -3.19 -15.18 -12.70
N ALA A 211 -4.33 -15.79 -12.37
CA ALA A 211 -5.53 -15.07 -11.95
C ALA A 211 -5.25 -14.17 -10.73
N ARG A 212 -4.56 -14.70 -9.71
CA ARG A 212 -4.16 -13.91 -8.53
C ARG A 212 -3.27 -12.73 -8.91
N HIS A 213 -2.24 -12.92 -9.72
CA HIS A 213 -1.33 -11.83 -10.10
C HIS A 213 -2.03 -10.76 -10.94
N VAL A 214 -2.94 -11.15 -11.84
CA VAL A 214 -3.76 -10.20 -12.62
C VAL A 214 -4.66 -9.36 -11.71
N LEU A 215 -5.30 -9.97 -10.71
CA LEU A 215 -6.14 -9.25 -9.74
C LEU A 215 -5.30 -8.34 -8.83
N ALA A 216 -4.15 -8.84 -8.35
CA ALA A 216 -3.27 -8.09 -7.47
C ALA A 216 -2.62 -6.89 -8.19
N ILE A 217 -2.13 -7.07 -9.41
CA ILE A 217 -1.50 -5.99 -10.17
C ILE A 217 -2.50 -4.88 -10.52
N ARG A 218 -3.77 -5.22 -10.75
CA ARG A 218 -4.84 -4.22 -10.93
C ARG A 218 -4.90 -3.27 -9.73
N THR A 219 -4.97 -3.80 -8.51
CA THR A 219 -5.04 -2.99 -7.29
C THR A 219 -3.76 -2.18 -7.10
N LEU A 220 -2.60 -2.81 -7.30
CA LEU A 220 -1.28 -2.18 -7.19
C LEU A 220 -1.15 -0.98 -8.14
N VAL A 221 -1.47 -1.15 -9.42
CA VAL A 221 -1.40 -0.09 -10.44
C VAL A 221 -2.33 1.07 -10.10
N LEU A 222 -3.56 0.77 -9.68
CA LEU A 222 -4.52 1.80 -9.28
C LEU A 222 -4.05 2.59 -8.06
N ARG A 223 -3.54 1.91 -7.04
CA ARG A 223 -3.03 2.58 -5.83
C ARG A 223 -1.79 3.40 -6.13
N TYR A 224 -0.88 2.89 -6.96
CA TYR A 224 0.29 3.62 -7.44
C TYR A 224 -0.11 4.92 -8.14
N ALA A 225 -1.06 4.86 -9.09
CA ALA A 225 -1.51 6.05 -9.82
C ALA A 225 -2.11 7.11 -8.88
N LYS A 226 -2.92 6.70 -7.89
CA LYS A 226 -3.49 7.62 -6.89
C LYS A 226 -2.40 8.24 -6.02
N ALA A 227 -1.47 7.43 -5.51
CA ALA A 227 -0.37 7.89 -4.67
C ALA A 227 0.55 8.86 -5.43
N LEU A 228 0.84 8.58 -6.70
CA LEU A 228 1.65 9.44 -7.55
C LEU A 228 0.98 10.79 -7.81
N LEU A 229 -0.28 10.81 -8.22
CA LEU A 229 -1.03 12.06 -8.47
C LEU A 229 -1.20 12.88 -7.19
N LEU A 230 -1.40 12.22 -6.06
CA LEU A 230 -1.47 12.86 -4.74
C LEU A 230 -0.12 13.50 -4.39
N LEU A 231 0.98 12.75 -4.54
CA LEU A 231 2.31 13.25 -4.24
C LEU A 231 2.67 14.45 -5.11
N VAL A 232 2.40 14.40 -6.41
CA VAL A 232 2.61 15.54 -7.33
C VAL A 232 1.81 16.76 -6.87
N ALA A 233 0.52 16.60 -6.55
CA ALA A 233 -0.31 17.70 -6.07
C ALA A 233 0.22 18.29 -4.75
N THR A 234 0.63 17.44 -3.81
CA THR A 234 1.24 17.86 -2.55
C THR A 234 2.56 18.59 -2.80
N THR A 235 3.46 18.07 -3.63
CA THR A 235 4.75 18.69 -3.92
C THR A 235 4.56 20.10 -4.50
N VAL A 236 3.71 20.26 -5.51
CA VAL A 236 3.44 21.57 -6.13
C VAL A 236 2.97 22.60 -5.10
N VAL A 237 2.00 22.22 -4.27
CA VAL A 237 1.45 23.10 -3.24
C VAL A 237 2.50 23.43 -2.18
N THR A 238 3.27 22.46 -1.73
CA THR A 238 4.31 22.71 -0.72
C THR A 238 5.46 23.55 -1.23
N LEU A 239 5.83 23.43 -2.51
CA LEU A 239 6.83 24.30 -3.13
C LEU A 239 6.29 25.73 -3.28
N ALA A 240 5.01 25.89 -3.65
CA ALA A 240 4.36 27.20 -3.71
C ALA A 240 4.31 27.85 -2.31
N ALA A 241 3.91 27.10 -1.29
CA ALA A 241 3.91 27.56 0.10
C ALA A 241 5.33 27.94 0.56
N SER A 242 6.33 27.08 0.29
CA SER A 242 7.73 27.32 0.60
C SER A 242 8.26 28.62 -0.03
N GLY A 243 7.94 28.86 -1.31
CA GLY A 243 8.32 30.10 -2.00
C GLY A 243 7.73 31.36 -1.36
N LEU A 244 6.50 31.28 -0.82
CA LEU A 244 5.89 32.39 -0.07
C LEU A 244 6.62 32.64 1.26
N VAL A 245 7.06 31.60 1.95
CA VAL A 245 7.88 31.73 3.17
C VAL A 245 9.22 32.36 2.85
N ASP A 246 9.87 31.92 1.79
CA ASP A 246 11.16 32.48 1.37
C ASP A 246 11.06 33.96 1.05
N GLN A 247 9.98 34.37 0.38
CA GLN A 247 9.70 35.77 0.14
C GLN A 247 9.51 36.54 1.46
N ALA A 248 8.74 35.97 2.41
CA ALA A 248 8.54 36.58 3.73
C ALA A 248 9.85 36.75 4.51
N VAL A 249 10.74 35.76 4.47
CA VAL A 249 12.06 35.81 5.12
C VAL A 249 12.94 36.88 4.48
N ARG A 250 12.92 37.02 3.15
CA ARG A 250 13.70 38.05 2.43
C ARG A 250 13.23 39.47 2.72
N GLU A 251 11.93 39.64 2.94
CA GLU A 251 11.33 40.94 3.26
C GLU A 251 11.46 41.31 4.75
N ASP A 252 11.84 40.37 5.62
CA ASP A 252 11.99 40.62 7.05
C ASP A 252 13.30 41.34 7.37
N PRO A 253 13.26 42.57 7.94
CA PRO A 253 14.46 43.31 8.34
C PRO A 253 15.30 42.58 9.40
N SER A 254 14.70 41.66 10.15
CA SER A 254 15.39 40.88 11.18
C SER A 254 16.06 39.58 10.66
N ASN A 255 16.15 39.44 9.33
CA ASN A 255 16.78 38.32 8.64
C ASN A 255 16.14 36.96 8.99
N GLY A 256 14.82 36.90 9.02
CA GLY A 256 14.03 35.69 9.29
C GLY A 256 13.84 35.37 10.77
N LYS A 257 14.19 36.28 11.68
CA LYS A 257 13.90 36.13 13.11
C LYS A 257 12.47 36.54 13.46
N PHE A 258 11.81 37.30 12.58
CA PHE A 258 10.42 37.76 12.74
C PHE A 258 10.14 38.33 14.14
N ILE A 259 10.99 39.26 14.63
CA ILE A 259 10.90 39.82 16.00
C ILE A 259 9.55 40.52 16.24
N GLY A 260 8.93 41.09 15.20
CA GLY A 260 7.59 41.69 15.25
C GLY A 260 6.45 40.74 14.87
N GLY A 261 6.74 39.45 14.73
CA GLY A 261 5.84 38.43 14.25
C GLY A 261 5.84 38.24 12.74
N PHE A 262 5.33 37.07 12.34
CA PHE A 262 5.22 36.70 10.93
C PHE A 262 4.11 37.52 10.25
N PRO A 263 4.31 38.12 9.06
CA PRO A 263 3.30 38.99 8.49
C PRO A 263 2.03 38.23 8.10
N PHE A 264 0.86 38.65 8.60
CA PHE A 264 -0.42 37.99 8.34
C PHE A 264 -0.79 37.88 6.85
N ARG A 265 -0.27 38.77 5.98
CA ARG A 265 -0.43 38.64 4.53
C ARG A 265 0.15 37.33 3.99
N PHE A 266 1.28 36.87 4.51
CA PHE A 266 1.91 35.62 4.08
C PHE A 266 1.19 34.42 4.70
N VAL A 267 0.73 34.52 5.95
CA VAL A 267 -0.15 33.51 6.56
C VAL A 267 -1.40 33.31 5.72
N PHE A 268 -2.04 34.40 5.29
CA PHE A 268 -3.19 34.37 4.39
C PHE A 268 -2.85 33.65 3.09
N LEU A 269 -1.80 34.06 2.37
CA LEU A 269 -1.42 33.46 1.09
C LEU A 269 -1.07 31.97 1.21
N VAL A 270 -0.32 31.57 2.24
CA VAL A 270 0.01 30.15 2.48
C VAL A 270 -1.26 29.34 2.79
N SER A 271 -2.19 29.92 3.57
CA SER A 271 -3.47 29.29 3.86
C SER A 271 -4.32 29.12 2.59
N VAL A 272 -4.32 30.11 1.69
CA VAL A 272 -4.97 30.02 0.37
C VAL A 272 -4.38 28.86 -0.44
N VAL A 273 -3.05 28.74 -0.50
CA VAL A 273 -2.36 27.65 -1.19
C VAL A 273 -2.80 26.28 -0.66
N TYR A 274 -2.87 26.10 0.65
CA TYR A 274 -3.36 24.86 1.25
C TYR A 274 -4.86 24.63 1.05
N ALA A 275 -5.68 25.68 1.00
CA ALA A 275 -7.10 25.54 0.68
C ALA A 275 -7.32 25.03 -0.75
N PHE A 276 -6.49 25.44 -1.72
CA PHE A 276 -6.50 24.90 -3.09
C PHE A 276 -5.96 23.48 -3.20
N TRP A 277 -5.10 23.03 -2.28
CA TRP A 277 -4.62 21.66 -2.26
C TRP A 277 -5.75 20.65 -2.04
N ALA A 278 -6.71 20.95 -1.17
CA ALA A 278 -7.79 20.03 -0.83
C ALA A 278 -8.58 19.52 -2.06
N PRO A 279 -9.12 20.38 -2.96
CA PRO A 279 -9.79 19.90 -4.18
C PRO A 279 -8.82 19.16 -5.12
N MET A 280 -7.56 19.59 -5.23
CA MET A 280 -6.57 18.91 -6.07
C MET A 280 -6.29 17.49 -5.57
N ALA A 281 -6.03 17.32 -4.28
CA ALA A 281 -5.77 16.03 -3.66
C ALA A 281 -6.99 15.09 -3.73
N ALA A 282 -8.19 15.60 -3.47
CA ALA A 282 -9.44 14.84 -3.61
C ALA A 282 -9.65 14.38 -5.05
N ARG A 283 -9.36 15.25 -6.03
CA ARG A 283 -9.43 14.90 -7.45
C ARG A 283 -8.36 13.90 -7.85
N SER A 284 -7.13 14.02 -7.33
CA SER A 284 -6.01 13.11 -7.62
C SER A 284 -6.32 11.66 -7.24
N VAL A 285 -6.95 11.42 -6.09
CA VAL A 285 -7.27 10.05 -5.66
C VAL A 285 -8.50 9.47 -6.35
N THR A 286 -9.46 10.31 -6.77
CA THR A 286 -10.68 9.87 -7.47
C THR A 286 -10.50 9.77 -9.00
N SER A 287 -9.51 10.45 -9.57
CA SER A 287 -9.34 10.54 -11.03
C SER A 287 -9.06 9.22 -11.74
N PRO A 288 -8.17 8.34 -11.25
CA PRO A 288 -7.80 7.14 -12.00
C PRO A 288 -9.00 6.27 -12.37
N LEU A 289 -9.96 6.11 -11.45
CA LEU A 289 -11.18 5.34 -11.71
C LEU A 289 -12.08 6.01 -12.76
N ARG A 290 -12.23 7.34 -12.69
CA ARG A 290 -13.00 8.11 -13.68
C ARG A 290 -12.37 8.04 -15.06
N MET A 291 -11.05 8.10 -15.15
CA MET A 291 -10.31 7.97 -16.41
C MET A 291 -10.56 6.59 -17.04
N ILE A 292 -10.53 5.52 -16.24
CA ILE A 292 -10.82 4.16 -16.73
C ILE A 292 -12.27 4.04 -17.22
N GLN A 293 -13.25 4.54 -16.45
CA GLN A 293 -14.66 4.45 -16.85
C GLN A 293 -14.96 5.23 -18.14
N ARG A 294 -14.29 6.37 -18.35
CA ARG A 294 -14.41 7.14 -19.60
C ARG A 294 -13.81 6.40 -20.79
N SER A 295 -12.72 5.69 -20.58
CA SER A 295 -12.04 4.93 -21.65
C SER A 295 -12.70 3.59 -21.97
N THR A 296 -13.40 2.98 -21.00
CA THR A 296 -14.05 1.68 -21.16
C THR A 296 -15.50 1.72 -20.66
N PRO A 297 -16.40 2.47 -21.32
CA PRO A 297 -17.81 2.46 -20.98
C PRO A 297 -18.41 1.10 -21.35
N GLY A 298 -19.00 0.37 -20.39
CA GLY A 298 -19.58 -0.93 -20.75
C GLY A 298 -20.39 -1.65 -19.69
N VAL A 299 -20.00 -1.64 -18.41
CA VAL A 299 -20.74 -2.37 -17.37
C VAL A 299 -20.59 -1.68 -16.01
N GLY A 300 -21.72 -1.45 -15.34
CA GLY A 300 -21.78 -0.86 -13.99
C GLY A 300 -21.81 0.66 -13.96
N GLN A 301 -22.18 1.22 -12.80
CA GLN A 301 -22.14 2.65 -12.52
C GLN A 301 -20.86 3.00 -11.75
N HIS A 302 -20.39 4.26 -11.82
CA HIS A 302 -19.17 4.69 -11.11
C HIS A 302 -19.22 4.34 -9.62
N ARG A 303 -20.41 4.51 -9.03
CA ARG A 303 -20.71 4.21 -7.62
C ARG A 303 -20.44 2.75 -7.23
N ASP A 304 -20.51 1.81 -8.17
CA ASP A 304 -20.35 0.38 -7.89
C ASP A 304 -18.89 0.06 -7.51
N VAL A 305 -17.93 0.89 -7.95
CA VAL A 305 -16.51 0.74 -7.57
C VAL A 305 -16.30 1.01 -6.08
N HIS A 306 -17.13 1.88 -5.47
CA HIS A 306 -17.04 2.18 -4.05
C HIS A 306 -17.54 1.04 -3.14
N LEU A 307 -18.13 -0.01 -3.72
CA LEU A 307 -18.47 -1.25 -3.01
C LEU A 307 -17.22 -2.10 -2.71
N ASP A 308 -16.13 -1.92 -3.47
CA ASP A 308 -14.85 -2.54 -3.14
C ASP A 308 -14.15 -1.75 -2.02
N LYS A 309 -14.30 -2.28 -0.80
CA LYS A 309 -13.68 -1.71 0.41
C LYS A 309 -12.17 -1.55 0.28
N THR A 310 -11.47 -2.48 -0.36
CA THR A 310 -10.00 -2.47 -0.43
C THR A 310 -9.47 -1.33 -1.29
N SER A 311 -10.17 -1.03 -2.38
CA SER A 311 -9.85 0.09 -3.27
C SER A 311 -10.32 1.44 -2.73
N ASN A 312 -11.43 1.46 -1.98
CA ASN A 312 -12.10 2.68 -1.53
C ASN A 312 -11.60 3.21 -0.18
N GLN A 313 -11.00 2.38 0.68
CA GLN A 313 -10.49 2.82 2.00
C GLN A 313 -9.51 3.99 1.87
N PHE A 314 -8.53 3.88 0.98
CA PHE A 314 -7.54 4.93 0.77
C PHE A 314 -8.17 6.23 0.23
N GLU A 315 -9.09 6.13 -0.73
CA GLU A 315 -9.80 7.29 -1.28
C GLU A 315 -10.61 7.99 -0.20
N THR A 316 -11.41 7.24 0.55
CA THR A 316 -12.32 7.79 1.55
C THR A 316 -11.56 8.46 2.70
N ALA A 317 -10.47 7.84 3.18
CA ALA A 317 -9.63 8.45 4.19
C ALA A 317 -8.93 9.71 3.66
N THR A 318 -8.45 9.69 2.41
CA THR A 318 -7.86 10.88 1.78
C THR A 318 -8.87 12.01 1.64
N VAL A 319 -10.08 11.73 1.16
CA VAL A 319 -11.16 12.72 1.04
C VAL A 319 -11.48 13.35 2.40
N PHE A 320 -11.54 12.56 3.47
CA PHE A 320 -11.72 13.08 4.81
C PHE A 320 -10.58 14.00 5.26
N VAL A 321 -9.33 13.59 5.03
CA VAL A 321 -8.16 14.44 5.33
C VAL A 321 -8.21 15.74 4.54
N THR A 322 -8.59 15.71 3.25
CA THR A 322 -8.73 16.93 2.46
C THR A 322 -9.81 17.87 2.99
N LEU A 323 -10.90 17.34 3.54
CA LEU A 323 -11.92 18.15 4.21
C LEU A 323 -11.36 18.83 5.47
N MET A 324 -10.62 18.09 6.29
CA MET A 324 -10.00 18.65 7.50
C MET A 324 -9.00 19.75 7.17
N VAL A 325 -8.15 19.52 6.15
CA VAL A 325 -7.22 20.53 5.64
C VAL A 325 -7.97 21.75 5.12
N LEU A 326 -9.04 21.56 4.35
CA LEU A 326 -9.84 22.65 3.82
C LEU A 326 -10.45 23.53 4.91
N ILE A 327 -11.05 22.92 5.94
CA ILE A 327 -11.62 23.63 7.08
C ILE A 327 -10.54 24.42 7.82
N ALA A 328 -9.40 23.78 8.09
CA ALA A 328 -8.29 24.40 8.81
C ALA A 328 -7.65 25.54 8.00
N ALA A 329 -7.38 25.34 6.72
CA ALA A 329 -6.82 26.34 5.82
C ALA A 329 -7.76 27.53 5.61
N ASN A 330 -9.06 27.30 5.42
CA ASN A 330 -10.05 28.38 5.30
C ASN A 330 -10.17 29.18 6.60
N THR A 331 -10.12 28.51 7.75
CA THR A 331 -10.13 29.17 9.07
C THR A 331 -8.90 30.06 9.25
N ALA A 332 -7.71 29.55 8.94
CA ALA A 332 -6.47 30.32 8.97
C ALA A 332 -6.51 31.51 8.00
N ALA A 333 -7.02 31.32 6.78
CA ALA A 333 -7.17 32.39 5.79
C ALA A 333 -8.14 33.49 6.26
N ILE A 334 -9.29 33.15 6.83
CA ILE A 334 -10.26 34.14 7.33
C ILE A 334 -9.64 34.95 8.47
N VAL A 335 -9.03 34.30 9.46
CA VAL A 335 -8.42 34.96 10.61
C VAL A 335 -7.25 35.85 10.18
N ALA A 336 -6.36 35.34 9.33
CA ALA A 336 -5.24 36.11 8.81
C ALA A 336 -5.70 37.29 7.94
N GLY A 337 -6.75 37.10 7.14
CA GLY A 337 -7.35 38.14 6.31
C GLY A 337 -7.91 39.29 7.14
N VAL A 338 -8.72 38.99 8.16
CA VAL A 338 -9.25 39.99 9.11
C VAL A 338 -8.12 40.81 9.72
N THR A 339 -7.05 40.15 10.18
CA THR A 339 -5.94 40.83 10.85
C THR A 339 -5.09 41.65 9.88
N ALA A 340 -4.92 41.19 8.64
CA ALA A 340 -4.09 41.89 7.64
C ALA A 340 -4.80 43.08 6.98
N GLY A 341 -6.12 43.00 6.77
CA GLY A 341 -6.86 43.95 5.92
C GLY A 341 -8.24 44.34 6.44
N GLY A 342 -8.56 44.06 7.71
CA GLY A 342 -9.86 44.37 8.32
C GLY A 342 -11.02 43.74 7.54
N GLY A 343 -12.05 44.55 7.25
CA GLY A 343 -13.25 44.10 6.52
C GLY A 343 -12.97 43.59 5.10
N ALA A 344 -12.05 44.23 4.37
CA ALA A 344 -11.67 43.79 3.02
C ALA A 344 -10.97 42.43 3.05
N GLY A 345 -10.09 42.21 4.03
CA GLY A 345 -9.42 40.93 4.22
C GLY A 345 -10.38 39.81 4.69
N LEU A 346 -11.38 40.13 5.51
CA LEU A 346 -12.46 39.21 5.86
C LEU A 346 -13.24 38.76 4.61
N ALA A 347 -13.66 39.72 3.78
CA ALA A 347 -14.40 39.44 2.55
C ALA A 347 -13.58 38.56 1.60
N ALA A 348 -12.28 38.84 1.46
CA ALA A 348 -11.36 38.01 0.67
C ALA A 348 -11.23 36.58 1.24
N GLY A 349 -11.09 36.43 2.56
CA GLY A 349 -11.03 35.12 3.21
C GLY A 349 -12.30 34.29 3.02
N ILE A 350 -13.47 34.91 3.16
CA ILE A 350 -14.77 34.26 2.91
C ILE A 350 -14.90 33.87 1.43
N ALA A 351 -14.53 34.77 0.50
CA ALA A 351 -14.59 34.48 -0.94
C ALA A 351 -13.70 33.29 -1.31
N VAL A 352 -12.47 33.23 -0.79
CA VAL A 352 -11.60 32.06 -0.96
C VAL A 352 -12.26 30.81 -0.41
N ALA A 353 -12.80 30.86 0.81
CA ALA A 353 -13.44 29.69 1.43
C ALA A 353 -14.61 29.15 0.59
N VAL A 354 -15.46 30.03 0.06
CA VAL A 354 -16.58 29.65 -0.82
C VAL A 354 -16.05 29.01 -2.11
N VAL A 355 -15.04 29.60 -2.75
CA VAL A 355 -14.47 29.09 -3.99
C VAL A 355 -13.80 27.73 -3.78
N THR A 356 -12.98 27.56 -2.74
CA THR A 356 -12.25 26.32 -2.48
C THR A 356 -13.18 25.21 -2.02
N THR A 357 -14.21 25.51 -1.22
CA THR A 357 -15.25 24.55 -0.86
C THR A 357 -16.09 24.15 -2.07
N GLY A 358 -16.50 25.10 -2.92
CA GLY A 358 -17.18 24.80 -4.17
C GLY A 358 -16.35 23.90 -5.09
N ALA A 359 -15.06 24.22 -5.27
CA ALA A 359 -14.13 23.39 -6.04
C ALA A 359 -13.96 21.99 -5.45
N TRP A 360 -13.92 21.86 -4.12
CA TRP A 360 -13.82 20.57 -3.44
C TRP A 360 -15.07 19.72 -3.64
N LEU A 361 -16.26 20.31 -3.52
CA LEU A 361 -17.52 19.63 -3.83
C LEU A 361 -17.60 19.18 -5.30
N LEU A 362 -17.16 20.04 -6.23
CA LEU A 362 -17.07 19.70 -7.65
C LEU A 362 -16.06 18.57 -7.91
N ALA A 363 -14.93 18.56 -7.20
CA ALA A 363 -13.95 17.46 -7.29
C ALA A 363 -14.58 16.13 -6.85
N LEU A 364 -15.46 16.17 -5.85
CA LEU A 364 -16.21 15.03 -5.33
C LEU A 364 -17.49 14.70 -6.11
N ASN A 365 -17.81 15.40 -7.20
CA ASN A 365 -18.99 15.04 -8.00
C ASN A 365 -18.91 13.54 -8.38
N ASP A 366 -19.94 12.76 -8.03
CA ASP A 366 -20.03 11.29 -8.11
C ASP A 366 -19.33 10.45 -7.00
N PHE A 367 -18.69 11.07 -6.00
CA PHE A 367 -18.16 10.36 -4.84
C PHE A 367 -19.24 10.19 -3.77
N SER A 368 -19.61 8.94 -3.48
CA SER A 368 -20.59 8.61 -2.45
C SER A 368 -20.01 7.63 -1.43
N ALA A 369 -19.53 8.13 -0.30
CA ALA A 369 -19.15 7.31 0.85
C ALA A 369 -20.00 7.71 2.07
N SER A 370 -20.47 6.73 2.84
CA SER A 370 -21.22 7.05 4.06
C SER A 370 -20.26 7.55 5.16
N PRO A 371 -20.70 8.42 6.09
CA PRO A 371 -19.84 8.89 7.19
C PRO A 371 -19.25 7.75 8.03
N ARG A 372 -20.00 6.65 8.19
CA ARG A 372 -19.54 5.45 8.91
C ARG A 372 -18.39 4.77 8.16
N ASP A 373 -18.51 4.64 6.84
CA ASP A 373 -17.45 4.07 6.01
C ASP A 373 -16.19 4.92 6.08
N THR A 374 -16.33 6.25 6.09
CA THR A 374 -15.22 7.20 6.23
C THR A 374 -14.47 7.05 7.55
N VAL A 375 -15.18 6.98 8.67
CA VAL A 375 -14.55 6.77 9.99
C VAL A 375 -13.85 5.40 10.04
N SER A 376 -14.48 4.37 9.47
CA SER A 376 -13.87 3.04 9.40
C SER A 376 -12.61 3.03 8.53
N ALA A 377 -12.61 3.74 7.40
CA ALA A 377 -11.48 3.85 6.49
C ALA A 377 -10.30 4.58 7.14
N LEU A 378 -10.56 5.63 7.92
CA LEU A 378 -9.52 6.32 8.69
C LEU A 378 -8.91 5.40 9.75
N GLY A 379 -9.75 4.67 10.48
CA GLY A 379 -9.30 3.68 11.47
C GLY A 379 -8.43 2.58 10.84
N LEU A 380 -8.80 2.09 9.66
CA LEU A 380 -8.03 1.09 8.92
C LEU A 380 -6.74 1.67 8.32
N LEU A 381 -6.75 2.91 7.84
CA LEU A 381 -5.53 3.57 7.37
C LEU A 381 -4.50 3.72 8.50
N LEU A 382 -4.97 3.96 9.74
CA LEU A 382 -4.10 4.06 10.93
C LEU A 382 -3.68 2.71 11.50
N ARG A 383 -4.56 1.69 11.46
CA ARG A 383 -4.27 0.35 12.01
C ARG A 383 -3.52 -0.57 11.04
N GLY A 384 -3.55 -0.27 9.75
CA GLY A 384 -3.01 -1.14 8.71
C GLY A 384 -4.03 -2.18 8.21
N TYR A 385 -3.53 -3.15 7.42
CA TYR A 385 -4.31 -4.14 6.66
C TYR A 385 -4.98 -5.21 7.55
N ASP A 386 -5.82 -4.82 8.50
CA ASP A 386 -6.75 -5.76 9.12
C ASP A 386 -7.86 -6.07 8.11
N GLY A 387 -7.97 -7.35 7.70
CA GLY A 387 -8.99 -7.78 6.76
C GLY A 387 -10.37 -7.35 7.23
N PRO A 388 -11.20 -6.71 6.36
CA PRO A 388 -12.51 -6.25 6.79
C PRO A 388 -13.33 -7.45 7.29
N ALA A 389 -13.96 -7.31 8.45
CA ALA A 389 -14.88 -8.32 8.96
C ALA A 389 -15.90 -8.66 7.85
N PRO A 390 -16.20 -9.96 7.63
CA PRO A 390 -17.13 -10.36 6.57
C PRO A 390 -18.44 -9.59 6.72
N ALA A 391 -18.94 -9.05 5.61
CA ALA A 391 -20.20 -8.32 5.63
C ALA A 391 -21.30 -9.18 6.28
N SER A 392 -22.11 -8.59 7.15
CA SER A 392 -23.18 -9.30 7.88
C SER A 392 -24.12 -10.07 6.95
N VAL A 393 -24.32 -9.57 5.74
CA VAL A 393 -25.08 -10.24 4.67
C VAL A 393 -24.40 -11.53 4.20
N VAL A 394 -23.08 -11.54 4.03
CA VAL A 394 -22.32 -12.75 3.64
C VAL A 394 -22.29 -13.74 4.80
N ALA A 395 -22.14 -13.26 6.04
CA ALA A 395 -22.22 -14.12 7.22
C ALA A 395 -23.60 -14.78 7.33
N ARG A 396 -24.68 -14.01 7.13
CA ARG A 396 -26.05 -14.51 7.14
C ARG A 396 -26.32 -15.48 5.98
N ALA A 397 -25.87 -15.16 4.77
CA ALA A 397 -26.01 -16.05 3.61
C ALA A 397 -25.24 -17.37 3.81
N ARG A 398 -24.04 -17.33 4.39
CA ARG A 398 -23.28 -18.54 4.77
C ARG A 398 -24.01 -19.35 5.83
N ALA A 399 -24.57 -18.70 6.85
CA ALA A 399 -25.36 -19.36 7.89
C ALA A 399 -26.61 -20.06 7.31
N LEU A 400 -27.35 -19.37 6.43
CA LEU A 400 -28.51 -19.95 5.73
C LEU A 400 -28.11 -21.13 4.84
N ARG A 401 -26.96 -21.04 4.16
CA ARG A 401 -26.45 -22.12 3.32
C ARG A 401 -26.00 -23.32 4.15
N ALA A 402 -25.36 -23.09 5.30
CA ALA A 402 -24.99 -24.14 6.23
C ALA A 402 -26.24 -24.86 6.79
N GLN A 403 -27.27 -24.11 7.19
CA GLN A 403 -28.56 -24.67 7.62
C GLN A 403 -29.25 -25.48 6.51
N ALA A 404 -29.20 -25.01 5.26
CA ALA A 404 -29.77 -25.75 4.13
C ALA A 404 -29.04 -27.06 3.82
N VAL A 405 -27.72 -27.11 4.02
CA VAL A 405 -26.94 -28.35 3.90
C VAL A 405 -27.26 -29.31 5.04
N GLU A 406 -27.37 -28.82 6.27
CA GLU A 406 -27.74 -29.63 7.45
C GLU A 406 -29.15 -30.22 7.31
N ASN A 407 -30.12 -29.42 6.87
CA ASN A 407 -31.50 -29.87 6.65
C ASN A 407 -31.65 -30.86 5.50
N LYS A 408 -30.69 -30.91 4.56
CA LYS A 408 -30.68 -31.88 3.45
C LYS A 408 -29.98 -33.19 3.83
N ALA A 409 -29.17 -33.17 4.89
CA ALA A 409 -28.48 -34.33 5.42
C ALA A 409 -29.32 -35.11 6.45
N ARG A 410 -30.31 -34.46 7.06
CA ARG A 410 -31.38 -35.08 7.87
C ARG A 410 -32.52 -35.53 6.96
#